data_AF-A0A920PZY5-F1
#
_entry.id   AF-A0A920PZY5-F1
#
_cell.length_a   1.000
_cell.length_b   1.000
_cell.length_c   1.000
_cell.angle_alpha   90.00
_cell.angle_beta   90.00
_cell.angle_gamma   90.00
#
_symmetry.space_group_name_H-M   'P 1'
#
loop_
_entity.id
_entity.type
_entity.pdbx_description
1 polymer ?
#
loop_
_entity_poly.entity_id
_entity_poly.type
_entity_poly.pdbx_seq_one_letter_code
_entity_poly.pdbx_strand_id
1 'polypeptide(L)' 'MSGVDYNDMLLIDSEPITLDAARNLGMSTVLLRGSALVPEGFSHPVIDGFAGLFRARPTDRA' A
#
# COMPACT_ATOMS: atom_id res chain seq x y z
N MET A 1 -6.13 -23.38 -10.89
CA MET A 1 -5.54 -22.26 -10.12
C MET A 1 -4.43 -21.67 -10.99
N SER A 2 -4.38 -20.36 -11.17
CA SER A 2 -3.62 -19.69 -12.24
C SER A 2 -2.09 -19.78 -12.15
N GLY A 3 -1.51 -20.49 -11.16
CA GLY A 3 -0.06 -20.65 -11.02
C GLY A 3 0.70 -19.36 -10.74
N VAL A 4 -0.02 -18.25 -10.53
CA VAL A 4 0.55 -16.95 -10.21
C VAL A 4 0.83 -16.92 -8.71
N ASP A 5 2.10 -16.72 -8.36
CA ASP A 5 2.50 -16.34 -7.01
C ASP A 5 2.32 -14.82 -6.86
N TYR A 6 1.64 -14.41 -5.79
CA TYR A 6 1.31 -13.03 -5.49
C TYR A 6 2.22 -12.42 -4.42
N ASN A 7 3.16 -13.18 -3.86
CA ASN A 7 4.07 -12.73 -2.79
C ASN A 7 4.91 -11.50 -3.18
N ASP A 8 5.28 -11.38 -4.45
CA ASP A 8 6.06 -10.26 -4.99
C ASP A 8 5.19 -9.15 -5.63
N MET A 9 3.88 -9.19 -5.44
CA MET A 9 2.96 -8.18 -5.95
C MET A 9 2.59 -7.15 -4.88
N LEU A 10 2.42 -5.90 -5.31
CA LEU A 10 1.98 -4.78 -4.49
C LEU A 10 0.64 -4.25 -5.01
N LEU A 11 -0.39 -4.25 -4.15
CA LEU A 11 -1.65 -3.56 -4.40
C LEU A 11 -1.67 -2.21 -3.70
N ILE A 12 -1.99 -1.16 -4.45
CA ILE A 12 -2.25 0.19 -3.93
C ILE A 12 -3.69 0.53 -4.26
N ASP A 13 -4.49 0.75 -3.23
CA ASP A 13 -5.92 1.05 -3.37
C ASP A 13 -6.37 2.03 -2.29
N SER A 14 -7.49 2.69 -2.51
CA SER A 14 -8.18 3.56 -1.55
C SER A 14 -9.21 2.82 -0.68
N GLU A 15 -9.57 1.57 -1.05
CA GLU A 15 -10.57 0.78 -0.34
C GLU A 15 -9.95 -0.25 0.62
N PRO A 16 -10.26 -0.21 1.93
CA PRO A 16 -9.74 -1.19 2.89
C PRO A 16 -10.08 -2.65 2.58
N ILE A 17 -11.27 -2.91 2.04
CA ILE A 17 -11.78 -4.27 1.78
C ILE A 17 -10.93 -4.96 0.70
N THR A 18 -10.52 -4.22 -0.34
CA THR A 18 -9.70 -4.78 -1.42
C THR A 18 -8.29 -5.10 -0.92
N LEU A 19 -7.75 -4.27 -0.03
CA LEU A 19 -6.45 -4.50 0.60
C LEU A 19 -6.46 -5.74 1.51
N ASP A 20 -7.50 -5.95 2.31
CA ASP A 20 -7.61 -7.14 3.15
C ASP A 20 -7.72 -8.42 2.31
N ALA A 21 -8.47 -8.38 1.21
CA ALA A 21 -8.56 -9.48 0.26
C ALA A 21 -7.20 -9.78 -0.39
N ALA A 22 -6.47 -8.76 -0.85
CA ALA A 22 -5.16 -8.92 -1.47
C ALA A 22 -4.11 -9.46 -0.49
N ARG A 23 -4.13 -9.01 0.76
CA ARG A 23 -3.26 -9.54 1.81
C ARG A 23 -3.49 -11.04 2.06
N ASN A 24 -4.75 -11.48 2.05
CA ASN A 24 -5.09 -12.90 2.18
C ASN A 24 -4.60 -13.73 0.98
N LEU A 25 -4.35 -13.11 -0.17
CA LEU A 25 -3.73 -13.73 -1.34
C LEU A 25 -2.20 -13.73 -1.28
N GLY A 26 -1.59 -13.13 -0.26
CA GLY A 26 -0.13 -13.02 -0.09
C GLY A 26 0.49 -11.74 -0.67
N MET A 27 -0.32 -10.82 -1.21
CA MET A 27 0.20 -9.55 -1.75
C MET A 27 0.64 -8.60 -0.63
N SER A 28 1.64 -7.79 -0.95
CA SER A 28 1.89 -6.55 -0.22
C SER A 28 0.81 -5.52 -0.53
N THR A 29 0.43 -4.72 0.45
CA THR A 29 -0.73 -3.81 0.36
C THR A 29 -0.40 -2.45 0.95
N VAL A 30 -0.84 -1.38 0.29
CA VAL A 30 -0.69 0.00 0.75
C VAL A 30 -1.98 0.75 0.49
N LEU A 31 -2.46 1.49 1.49
CA LEU A 31 -3.62 2.34 1.36
C LEU A 31 -3.22 3.71 0.80
N LEU A 32 -3.81 4.07 -0.32
CA LEU A 32 -3.79 5.44 -0.81
C LEU A 32 -4.88 6.24 -0.10
N ARG A 33 -4.48 7.08 0.86
CA ARG A 33 -5.36 7.99 1.58
C ARG A 33 -5.85 9.06 0.61
N GLY A 34 -6.97 8.76 -0.04
CA GLY A 34 -7.77 9.74 -0.77
C GLY A 34 -8.57 10.61 0.19
N SER A 35 -9.88 10.73 -0.05
CA SER A 35 -10.83 11.39 0.87
C SER A 35 -11.37 10.46 1.97
N ALA A 36 -10.98 9.19 1.97
CA ALA A 36 -11.47 8.19 2.91
C ALA A 36 -10.83 8.35 4.30
N LEU A 37 -11.65 8.28 5.34
CA LEU A 37 -11.18 8.24 6.73
C LEU A 37 -10.50 6.89 6.99
N VAL A 38 -9.24 6.93 7.40
CA VAL A 38 -8.50 5.73 7.78
C VAL A 38 -8.85 5.39 9.24
N PRO A 39 -9.36 4.18 9.54
CA PRO A 39 -9.64 3.78 10.91
C PRO A 39 -8.37 3.77 11.77
N GLU A 40 -8.51 4.10 13.06
CA GLU A 40 -7.42 3.90 14.01
C GLU A 40 -7.03 2.42 14.08
N GLY A 41 -5.72 2.14 14.08
CA GLY A 41 -5.20 0.77 14.09
C GLY A 41 -5.25 0.05 12.73
N PHE A 42 -5.48 0.77 11.63
CA PHE A 42 -5.42 0.18 10.30
C PHE A 42 -4.05 -0.45 10.02
N SER A 43 -4.08 -1.72 9.61
CA SER A 43 -2.88 -2.57 9.62
C SER A 43 -2.01 -2.48 8.37
N HIS A 44 -2.41 -1.67 7.38
CA HIS A 44 -1.68 -1.49 6.13
C HIS A 44 -0.95 -0.14 6.13
N PRO A 45 0.26 -0.05 5.56
CA PRO A 45 0.92 1.23 5.34
C PRO A 45 0.02 2.19 4.57
N VAL A 46 0.09 3.48 4.90
CA VAL A 46 -0.77 4.52 4.32
C VAL A 46 0.09 5.58 3.66
N ILE A 47 -0.26 5.96 2.43
CA ILE A 47 0.36 7.07 1.69
C ILE A 47 -0.72 8.08 1.32
N ASP A 48 -0.42 9.38 1.40
CA ASP A 48 -1.34 10.44 0.94
C ASP A 48 -1.27 10.68 -0.59
N GLY A 49 -0.31 10.03 -1.25
CA GLY A 49 -0.05 10.14 -2.68
C GLY A 49 1.09 9.24 -3.11
N PHE A 50 1.18 8.91 -4.40
CA PHE A 50 2.23 8.03 -4.94
C PHE A 50 3.65 8.51 -4.66
N ALA A 51 3.86 9.83 -4.55
CA ALA A 51 5.15 10.38 -4.16
C ALA A 51 5.65 9.85 -2.80
N GLY A 52 4.73 9.51 -1.89
CA GLY A 52 5.05 8.94 -0.57
C GLY A 52 5.69 7.55 -0.61
N LEU A 53 5.62 6.83 -1.74
CA LEU A 53 6.33 5.56 -1.93
C LEU A 53 7.83 5.76 -2.13
N PHE A 54 8.21 6.92 -2.67
CA PHE A 54 9.60 7.19 -3.01
C PHE A 54 10.24 7.97 -1.87
N ARG A 55 11.37 7.45 -1.37
CA ARG A 55 12.20 8.20 -0.44
C ARG A 55 12.71 9.45 -1.16
N ALA A 56 12.52 10.63 -0.56
CA ALA A 56 13.24 11.82 -1.03
C ALA A 56 14.73 11.47 -1.08
N ARG A 57 15.41 11.75 -2.21
CA ARG A 57 16.87 11.61 -2.26
C ARG A 57 17.42 12.38 -1.06
N PRO A 58 18.34 11.81 -0.27
CA PRO A 58 19.09 12.60 0.69
C PRO A 58 19.64 13.78 -0.09
N THR A 59 19.18 14.98 0.21
CA THR A 59 19.82 16.19 -0.27
C THR A 59 21.22 16.10 0.32
N ASP A 60 22.18 15.77 -0.53
CA ASP A 60 23.57 15.69 -0.11
C ASP A 60 23.88 17.02 0.59
N ARG A 61 24.25 16.92 1.86
CA ARG A 61 24.54 18.09 2.68
C ARG A 61 25.85 18.67 2.15
N ALA A 62 25.76 19.93 1.73
CA ALA A 62 26.84 20.89 1.47
C ALA A 62 27.51 20.83 0.09
#